data_AF-A0A949KV89-F1
#
_entry.id   AF-A0A949KV89-F1
#
_cell.length_a   1.000
_cell.length_b   1.000
_cell.length_c   1.000
_cell.angle_alpha   90.00
_cell.angle_beta   90.00
_cell.angle_gamma   90.00
#
_symmetry.space_group_name_H-M   'P 1'
#
loop_
_entity.id
_entity.type
_entity.pdbx_description
1 polymer ?
#
loop_
_entity_poly.entity_id
_entity_poly.type
_entity_poly.pdbx_seq_one_letter_code
_entity_poly.pdbx_strand_id
1 'polypeptide(L)'
;MDPQISHWILAASTLVEILLIVLAVVFYGKLKKSELVVRSLQDRQAEFLQKLDVNARLEKEIIGTFLKRQEELTALEEKLHFRAVEMRRLLEQAENFTKSPQFLRQTILSGFKRGQSPAALAQATGLSVDEVELILDQPKI
;
A
#
# COMPACT_ATOMS: atom_id res chain seq x y z
N MET A 1 7.39 -64.72 74.06
CA MET A 1 6.96 -63.79 72.99
C MET A 1 6.06 -64.60 72.09
N ASP A 2 4.77 -64.28 72.04
CA ASP A 2 3.78 -65.13 71.36
C ASP A 2 4.07 -65.16 69.84
N PRO A 3 4.25 -66.35 69.24
CA PRO A 3 4.63 -66.48 67.84
C PRO A 3 3.58 -65.87 66.90
N GLN A 4 2.30 -65.88 67.28
CA GLN A 4 1.23 -65.24 66.53
C GLN A 4 1.40 -63.72 66.41
N ILE A 5 1.82 -63.02 67.46
CA ILE A 5 2.02 -61.57 67.45
C ILE A 5 3.16 -61.19 66.49
N SER A 6 4.21 -62.02 66.44
CA SER A 6 5.34 -61.82 65.51
C SER A 6 4.92 -61.93 64.04
N HIS A 7 4.06 -62.90 63.69
CA HIS A 7 3.57 -63.06 62.31
C HIS A 7 2.71 -61.88 61.85
N TRP A 8 1.87 -61.32 62.73
CA TRP A 8 1.05 -60.14 62.41
C TRP A 8 1.88 -58.88 62.21
N ILE A 9 2.93 -58.68 63.02
CA ILE A 9 3.85 -57.55 62.86
C ILE A 9 4.63 -57.65 61.54
N LEU A 10 5.11 -58.85 61.19
CA LEU A 10 5.78 -59.08 59.91
C LEU A 10 4.84 -58.81 58.73
N ALA A 11 3.61 -59.32 58.77
CA ALA A 11 2.61 -59.08 57.72
C ALA A 11 2.27 -57.59 57.56
N ALA A 12 2.08 -56.86 58.67
CA ALA A 12 1.83 -55.42 58.64
C ALA A 12 3.03 -54.65 58.08
N SER A 13 4.26 -55.01 58.45
CA SER A 13 5.48 -54.40 57.94
C SER A 13 5.62 -54.57 56.43
N THR A 14 5.42 -55.79 55.92
CA THR A 14 5.46 -56.07 54.48
C THR A 14 4.37 -55.32 53.72
N LEU A 15 3.17 -55.20 54.29
CA LEU A 15 2.08 -54.44 53.67
C LEU A 15 2.41 -52.95 53.56
N VAL A 16 3.02 -52.37 54.60
CA VAL A 16 3.51 -50.98 54.59
C VAL A 16 4.63 -50.80 53.57
N GLU A 17 5.58 -51.73 53.47
CA GLU A 17 6.63 -51.69 52.45
C GLU A 17 6.06 -51.69 51.03
N ILE A 18 5.11 -52.59 50.73
CA ILE A 18 4.44 -52.63 49.42
C ILE A 18 3.74 -51.31 49.14
N LEU A 19 3.03 -50.75 50.13
CA LEU A 19 2.34 -49.47 49.98
C LEU A 19 3.30 -48.32 49.70
N LEU A 20 4.46 -48.28 50.37
CA LEU A 20 5.50 -47.28 50.12
C LEU A 20 6.09 -47.41 48.71
N ILE A 21 6.31 -48.63 48.21
CA ILE A 21 6.81 -48.86 46.84
C ILE A 21 5.78 -48.36 45.82
N VAL A 22 4.50 -48.72 46.00
CA VAL A 22 3.43 -48.26 45.10
C VAL A 22 3.34 -46.74 45.10
N LEU A 23 3.41 -46.11 46.28
CA LEU A 23 3.41 -44.67 46.42
C LEU A 23 4.58 -44.04 45.66
N ALA A 24 5.80 -44.57 45.84
CA ALA A 24 7.00 -44.09 45.16
C ALA A 24 6.86 -44.17 43.62
N VAL A 25 6.33 -45.29 43.10
CA VAL A 25 6.10 -45.47 41.65
C VAL A 25 5.09 -44.45 41.11
N VAL A 26 3.98 -44.24 41.83
CA VAL A 26 2.95 -43.25 41.45
C VAL A 26 3.54 -41.84 41.45
N PHE A 27 4.28 -41.47 42.50
CA PHE A 27 4.93 -40.16 42.57
C PHE A 27 5.94 -39.96 41.45
N TYR A 28 6.78 -40.95 41.18
CA TYR A 28 7.76 -40.90 40.10
C TYR A 28 7.10 -40.71 38.73
N GLY A 29 6.03 -41.46 38.44
CA GLY A 29 5.28 -41.32 37.19
C GLY A 29 4.64 -39.93 37.04
N LYS A 30 4.07 -39.40 38.14
CA LYS A 30 3.45 -38.07 38.13
C LYS A 30 4.49 -36.95 37.92
N LEU A 31 5.68 -37.09 38.51
CA LEU A 31 6.79 -36.14 38.35
C LEU A 31 7.30 -36.11 36.91
N LYS A 32 7.55 -37.28 36.32
CA LYS A 32 8.01 -37.39 34.92
C LYS A 32 6.99 -36.82 33.93
N LYS A 33 5.69 -37.03 34.18
CA LYS A 33 4.62 -36.42 33.37
C LYS A 33 4.61 -34.89 33.51
N SER A 34 4.82 -34.37 34.72
CA SER A 34 4.90 -32.92 34.96
C SER A 34 6.07 -32.28 34.22
N GLU A 35 7.24 -32.91 34.23
CA GLU A 35 8.43 -32.42 33.50
C GLU A 35 8.21 -32.36 31.98
N LEU A 36 7.62 -33.42 31.41
CA LEU A 36 7.29 -33.47 29.98
C LEU A 36 6.31 -32.36 29.57
N VAL A 37 5.28 -32.09 30.38
CA VAL A 37 4.31 -31.03 30.10
C VAL A 37 4.98 -29.66 30.14
N VAL A 38 5.77 -29.36 31.19
CA VAL A 38 6.47 -28.08 31.32
C VAL A 38 7.42 -27.87 30.14
N ARG A 39 8.19 -28.88 29.75
CA ARG A 39 9.10 -28.79 28.61
C ARG A 39 8.34 -28.51 27.30
N SER A 40 7.22 -29.19 27.07
CA SER A 40 6.39 -28.96 25.88
C SER A 40 5.79 -27.54 25.83
N LEU A 41 5.49 -26.95 26.99
CA LEU A 41 5.00 -25.57 27.08
C LEU A 41 6.12 -24.57 26.81
N GLN A 42 7.32 -24.81 27.33
CA GLN A 42 8.50 -23.99 27.06
C GLN A 42 8.85 -23.98 25.57
N ASP A 43 8.85 -25.15 24.93
CA ASP A 43 9.14 -25.28 23.49
C ASP A 43 8.09 -24.50 22.65
N ARG A 44 6.80 -24.60 23.01
CA ARG A 44 5.72 -23.84 22.35
C ARG A 44 5.83 -22.34 22.57
N GLN A 45 6.22 -21.91 23.78
CA GLN A 45 6.46 -20.50 24.07
C GLN A 45 7.62 -19.95 23.26
N ALA A 46 8.72 -20.69 23.14
CA ALA A 46 9.87 -20.30 22.34
C ALA A 46 9.48 -20.15 20.85
N GLU A 47 8.74 -21.11 20.30
CA GLU A 47 8.22 -21.04 18.93
C GLU A 47 7.30 -19.83 18.73
N PHE A 48 6.40 -19.56 19.69
CA PHE A 48 5.49 -18.42 19.63
C PHE A 48 6.23 -17.09 19.68
N LEU A 49 7.21 -16.95 20.57
CA LEU A 49 8.04 -15.74 20.68
C LEU A 49 8.85 -15.50 19.40
N GLN A 50 9.38 -16.55 18.78
CA GLN A 50 10.08 -16.43 17.50
C GLN A 50 9.15 -15.92 16.39
N LYS A 51 7.93 -16.45 16.30
CA LYS A 51 6.94 -15.96 15.33
C LYS A 51 6.56 -14.50 15.58
N LEU A 52 6.44 -14.10 16.85
CA LEU A 52 6.12 -12.72 17.22
C LEU A 52 7.26 -11.77 16.83
N ASP A 53 8.52 -12.12 17.09
CA ASP A 53 9.68 -11.31 16.69
C ASP A 53 9.74 -11.13 15.16
N VAL A 54 9.54 -12.21 14.40
CA VAL A 54 9.50 -12.14 12.92
C VAL A 54 8.36 -11.22 12.45
N ASN A 55 7.17 -11.35 13.03
CA ASN A 55 6.02 -10.55 12.63
C ASN A 55 6.21 -9.06 12.97
N ALA A 56 6.77 -8.75 14.15
CA ALA A 56 7.08 -7.38 14.55
C ALA A 56 8.14 -6.74 13.64
N ARG A 57 9.13 -7.51 13.19
CA ARG A 57 10.12 -7.05 12.19
C ARG A 57 9.46 -6.73 10.85
N LEU A 58 8.59 -7.63 10.36
CA LEU A 58 7.84 -7.43 9.12
C LEU A 58 6.94 -6.21 9.21
N GLU A 59 6.20 -6.04 10.30
CA GLU A 59 5.35 -4.88 10.52
C GLU A 59 6.15 -3.57 10.46
N LYS A 60 7.33 -3.53 11.09
CA LYS A 60 8.21 -2.37 11.04
C LYS A 60 8.71 -2.07 9.63
N GLU A 61 9.11 -3.09 8.88
CA GLU A 61 9.57 -2.94 7.49
C GLU A 61 8.44 -2.47 6.56
N ILE A 62 7.24 -3.02 6.74
CA ILE A 62 6.03 -2.68 6.00
C ILE A 62 5.65 -1.22 6.28
N ILE A 63 5.53 -0.82 7.55
CA ILE A 63 5.17 0.55 7.94
C ILE A 63 6.18 1.56 7.39
N GLY A 64 7.49 1.25 7.49
CA GLY A 64 8.53 2.13 6.94
C GLY A 64 8.40 2.33 5.44
N THR A 65 8.12 1.26 4.69
CA THR A 65 7.93 1.32 3.23
C THR A 65 6.65 2.06 2.85
N PHE A 66 5.56 1.87 3.60
CA PHE A 66 4.29 2.56 3.35
C PHE A 66 4.39 4.06 3.58
N LEU A 67 5.06 4.52 4.66
CA LEU A 67 5.24 5.94 4.92
C LEU A 67 6.03 6.62 3.80
N LYS A 68 7.14 6.01 3.38
CA LYS A 68 7.94 6.51 2.25
C LYS A 68 7.12 6.58 0.95
N ARG A 69 6.32 5.56 0.65
CA ARG A 69 5.46 5.56 -0.55
C ARG A 69 4.35 6.61 -0.46
N GLN A 70 3.78 6.86 0.71
CA GLN A 70 2.78 7.93 0.87
C GLN A 70 3.39 9.31 0.65
N GLU A 71 4.61 9.54 1.14
CA GLU A 71 5.33 10.79 0.88
C GLU A 71 5.62 10.97 -0.63
N GLU A 72 6.12 9.92 -1.29
CA GLU A 72 6.36 9.92 -2.74
C GLU A 72 5.07 10.15 -3.55
N LEU A 73 3.95 9.52 -3.16
CA LEU A 73 2.65 9.69 -3.81
C LEU A 73 2.11 11.11 -3.62
N THR A 74 2.22 11.68 -2.42
CA THR A 74 1.78 13.05 -2.13
C THR A 74 2.58 14.06 -2.94
N ALA A 75 3.91 13.88 -3.03
CA ALA A 75 4.77 14.72 -3.86
C ALA A 75 4.49 14.57 -5.36
N LEU A 76 4.09 13.38 -5.82
CA LEU A 76 3.71 13.14 -7.20
C LEU A 76 2.35 13.80 -7.53
N GLU A 77 1.39 13.73 -6.61
CA GLU A 77 0.08 14.37 -6.74
C GLU A 77 0.21 15.88 -6.87
N GLU A 78 1.04 16.52 -6.04
CA GLU A 78 1.31 17.95 -6.13
C GLU A 78 1.88 18.35 -7.50
N LYS A 79 2.85 17.57 -8.02
CA LYS A 79 3.42 17.78 -9.35
C LYS A 79 2.39 17.60 -10.46
N LEU A 80 1.55 16.57 -10.38
CA LEU A 80 0.48 16.33 -11.34
C LEU A 80 -0.54 17.47 -11.33
N HIS A 81 -0.92 17.95 -10.14
CA HIS A 81 -1.83 19.07 -10.00
C HIS A 81 -1.24 20.34 -10.62
N PHE A 82 0.02 20.67 -10.32
CA PHE A 82 0.72 21.80 -10.94
C PHE A 82 0.73 21.70 -12.46
N ARG A 83 1.08 20.53 -13.01
CA ARG A 83 1.09 20.29 -14.46
C ARG A 83 -0.29 20.41 -15.08
N ALA A 84 -1.33 19.91 -14.43
CA ALA A 84 -2.70 20.02 -14.91
C ALA A 84 -3.16 21.49 -14.98
N VAL A 85 -2.82 22.29 -13.97
CA VAL A 85 -3.11 23.73 -13.93
C VAL A 85 -2.32 24.47 -15.02
N GLU A 86 -1.04 24.17 -15.17
CA GLU A 86 -0.18 24.74 -16.22
C GLU A 86 -0.73 24.43 -17.62
N MET A 87 -1.10 23.17 -17.88
CA MET A 87 -1.70 22.77 -19.16
C MET A 87 -3.02 23.49 -19.42
N ARG A 88 -3.89 23.63 -18.42
CA ARG A 88 -5.14 24.41 -18.56
C ARG A 88 -4.86 25.86 -18.93
N ARG A 89 -3.89 26.49 -18.27
CA ARG A 89 -3.49 27.87 -18.56
C ARG A 89 -2.96 28.03 -19.98
N LEU A 90 -2.12 27.09 -20.45
CA LEU A 90 -1.61 27.09 -21.81
C LEU A 90 -2.74 26.89 -22.84
N LEU A 91 -3.72 26.03 -22.53
CA LEU A 91 -4.91 25.82 -23.36
C LEU A 91 -5.75 27.10 -23.47
N GLU A 92 -6.03 27.78 -22.36
CA GLU A 92 -6.73 29.06 -22.36
C GLU A 92 -5.98 30.13 -23.17
N GLN A 93 -4.65 30.18 -23.06
CA GLN A 93 -3.83 31.09 -23.86
C GLN A 93 -3.91 30.77 -25.36
N ALA A 94 -3.86 29.49 -25.73
CA ALA A 94 -3.98 29.07 -27.12
C ALA A 94 -5.38 29.36 -27.69
N GLU A 95 -6.44 29.14 -26.91
CA GLU A 95 -7.81 29.49 -27.31
C GLU A 95 -7.97 31.00 -27.50
N ASN A 96 -7.49 31.80 -26.55
CA ASN A 96 -7.57 33.26 -26.64
C ASN A 96 -6.75 33.81 -27.82
N PHE A 97 -5.61 33.19 -28.12
CA PHE A 97 -4.82 33.52 -29.31
C PHE A 97 -5.54 33.15 -30.61
N THR A 98 -6.13 31.96 -30.67
CA THR A 98 -6.89 31.48 -31.85
C THR A 98 -8.14 32.34 -32.11
N LYS A 99 -8.79 32.81 -31.04
CA LYS A 99 -9.95 33.72 -31.10
C LYS A 99 -9.53 35.19 -31.33
N SER A 100 -8.23 35.50 -31.36
CA SER A 100 -7.77 36.88 -31.52
C SER A 100 -7.98 37.39 -32.95
N PRO A 101 -8.42 38.64 -33.15
CA PRO A 101 -8.61 39.24 -34.48
C PRO A 101 -7.33 39.27 -35.32
N GLN A 102 -6.16 39.39 -34.66
CA GLN A 102 -4.86 39.41 -35.32
C GLN A 102 -4.51 38.04 -35.93
N PHE A 103 -4.82 36.94 -35.23
CA PHE A 103 -4.62 35.59 -35.74
C PHE A 103 -5.53 35.28 -36.93
N LEU A 104 -6.81 35.68 -36.86
CA LEU A 104 -7.74 35.57 -37.99
C LEU A 104 -7.24 36.34 -39.21
N ARG A 105 -6.81 37.59 -39.02
CA ARG A 105 -6.22 38.42 -40.08
C ARG A 105 -4.97 37.79 -40.67
N GLN A 106 -4.08 37.25 -39.85
CA GLN A 106 -2.86 36.60 -40.33
C GLN A 106 -3.14 35.28 -41.06
N THR A 107 -4.15 34.53 -40.63
CA THR A 107 -4.64 33.32 -41.30
C THR A 107 -5.19 33.66 -42.69
N ILE A 108 -6.04 34.67 -42.80
CA ILE A 108 -6.59 35.17 -44.06
C ILE A 108 -5.47 35.65 -45.01
N LEU A 109 -4.56 36.50 -44.52
CA LEU A 109 -3.46 37.04 -45.33
C LEU A 109 -2.49 35.96 -45.80
N SER A 110 -2.23 34.95 -44.97
CA SER A 110 -1.34 33.83 -45.33
C SER A 110 -1.98 32.84 -46.31
N GLY A 111 -3.28 32.57 -46.15
CA GLY A 111 -4.04 31.73 -47.09
C GLY A 111 -4.23 32.40 -48.45
N PHE A 112 -4.46 33.71 -48.49
CA PHE A 112 -4.50 34.48 -49.73
C PHE A 112 -3.14 34.49 -50.45
N LYS A 113 -2.02 34.67 -49.71
CA LYS A 113 -0.66 34.53 -50.26
C LYS A 113 -0.35 33.14 -50.82
N ARG A 114 -1.05 32.10 -50.35
CA ARG A 114 -0.94 30.72 -50.85
C ARG A 114 -1.87 30.43 -52.05
N GLY A 115 -2.62 31.43 -52.51
CA GLY A 115 -3.49 31.32 -53.69
C GLY A 115 -4.92 30.84 -53.40
N GLN A 116 -5.37 30.84 -52.14
CA GLN A 116 -6.76 30.50 -51.81
C GLN A 116 -7.71 31.64 -52.19
N SER A 117 -8.88 31.30 -52.72
CA SER A 117 -9.90 32.28 -53.08
C SER A 117 -10.55 32.90 -51.83
N PRO A 118 -11.01 34.16 -51.88
CA PRO A 118 -11.69 34.82 -50.76
C PRO A 118 -12.89 34.04 -50.23
N ALA A 119 -13.65 33.39 -51.13
CA ALA A 119 -14.78 32.52 -50.76
C ALA A 119 -14.36 31.27 -49.96
N ALA A 120 -13.23 30.66 -50.29
CA ALA A 120 -12.70 29.51 -49.55
C ALA A 120 -12.16 29.91 -48.16
N LEU A 121 -11.58 31.11 -48.07
CA LEU A 121 -11.10 31.68 -46.80
C LEU A 121 -12.28 32.05 -45.89
N ALA A 122 -13.32 32.68 -46.43
CA ALA A 122 -14.57 33.00 -45.73
C ALA A 122 -15.22 31.75 -45.11
N GLN A 123 -15.30 30.66 -45.89
CA GLN A 123 -15.85 29.38 -45.43
C GLN A 123 -15.01 28.72 -44.32
N ALA A 124 -13.68 28.87 -44.37
CA ALA A 124 -12.77 28.28 -43.39
C ALA A 124 -12.68 29.07 -42.07
N THR A 125 -12.86 30.40 -42.10
CA THR A 125 -12.79 31.27 -40.92
C THR A 125 -14.15 31.66 -40.35
N GLY A 126 -15.25 31.30 -41.02
CA GLY A 126 -16.61 31.62 -40.60
C GLY A 126 -17.02 33.09 -40.77
N LEU A 127 -16.34 33.81 -41.67
CA LEU A 127 -16.60 35.22 -42.01
C LEU A 127 -17.38 35.32 -43.32
N SER A 128 -18.03 36.46 -43.58
CA SER A 128 -18.61 36.73 -44.90
C SER A 128 -17.52 37.04 -45.94
N VAL A 129 -17.84 36.84 -47.23
CA VAL A 129 -16.89 37.09 -48.33
C VAL A 129 -16.47 38.56 -48.36
N ASP A 130 -17.41 39.48 -48.16
CA ASP A 130 -17.17 40.92 -48.14
C ASP A 130 -16.23 41.33 -46.98
N GLU A 131 -16.36 40.71 -45.80
CA GLU A 131 -15.48 40.97 -44.65
C GLU A 131 -14.04 40.50 -44.91
N VAL A 132 -13.87 39.38 -45.62
CA VAL A 132 -12.55 38.87 -45.99
C VAL A 132 -11.88 39.80 -47.01
N GLU A 133 -12.61 40.31 -48.01
CA GLU A 133 -12.10 41.29 -48.98
C GLU A 133 -11.71 42.60 -48.29
N LEU A 134 -12.52 43.09 -47.36
CA LEU A 134 -12.22 44.30 -46.58
C LEU A 134 -10.91 44.17 -45.78
N ILE A 135 -10.62 42.99 -45.24
CA ILE A 135 -9.38 42.72 -44.49
C ILE A 135 -8.15 42.64 -45.43
N LEU A 136 -8.33 42.16 -46.66
CA LEU A 136 -7.28 42.10 -47.68
C LEU A 136 -6.93 43.48 -48.25
N ASP A 137 -7.92 44.36 -48.37
CA ASP A 137 -7.76 45.73 -48.86
C ASP A 137 -7.20 46.70 -47.81
N GLN A 138 -7.22 46.34 -46.53
CA GLN A 138 -6.62 47.19 -45.49
C GLN A 138 -5.08 47.19 -45.59
N PRO A 139 -4.45 48.38 -45.68
CA PRO A 139 -2.99 48.50 -45.74
C PRO A 139 -2.33 47.96 -44.47
N LYS A 140 -1.21 47.26 -44.64
CA LYS A 140 -0.37 46.76 -43.53
C LYS A 140 0.17 47.96 -42.74
N ILE A 141 -0.18 48.05 -41.47
CA ILE A 141 0.56 48.85 -40.48
C ILE A 141 1.78 48.03 -40.05
#